data_AF-A0A2K2VML8-F1
#
_entry.id   AF-A0A2K2VML8-F1
#
_cell.length_a   1.000
_cell.length_b   1.000
_cell.length_c   1.000
_cell.angle_alpha   90.00
_cell.angle_beta   90.00
_cell.angle_gamma   90.00
#
_symmetry.space_group_name_H-M   'P 1'
#
loop_
_entity.id
_entity.type
_entity.pdbx_description
1 polymer ?
#
loop_
_entity_poly.entity_id
_entity_poly.type
_entity_poly.pdbx_seq_one_letter_code
_entity_poly.pdbx_strand_id
1 'polypeptide(L)'
;MADSEGTLLIGQIADRALKEAAVSAVTDKLALMMDIELANQLNPIDLERWLAADDGNFFHDIYGIMQHLDRGSKQMNLFTPRYTIVL
;
A
#
# COMPACT_ATOMS: atom_id res chain seq x y z
N MET A 1 2.05 -8.80 12.24
CA MET A 1 1.64 -9.47 10.99
C MET A 1 0.17 -9.24 10.84
N ALA A 2 -0.27 -8.79 9.67
CA ALA A 2 -1.69 -8.79 9.34
C ALA A 2 -2.26 -10.20 9.56
N ASP A 3 -3.53 -10.30 9.96
CA ASP A 3 -4.20 -11.59 9.97
C ASP A 3 -4.36 -12.14 8.54
N SER A 4 -4.91 -13.34 8.41
CA SER A 4 -5.08 -14.00 7.10
C SER A 4 -5.92 -13.17 6.12
N GLU A 5 -6.86 -12.38 6.62
CA GLU A 5 -7.73 -11.53 5.80
C GLU A 5 -7.01 -10.27 5.33
N GLY A 6 -6.32 -9.57 6.24
CA GLY A 6 -5.49 -8.42 5.86
C GLY A 6 -4.39 -8.79 4.86
N THR A 7 -3.77 -9.97 5.02
CA THR A 7 -2.77 -10.48 4.06
C THR A 7 -3.38 -10.72 2.66
N LEU A 8 -4.61 -11.23 2.60
CA LEU A 8 -5.32 -11.45 1.34
C LEU A 8 -5.60 -10.13 0.62
N LEU A 9 -6.12 -9.14 1.35
CA LEU A 9 -6.43 -7.81 0.81
C LEU A 9 -5.18 -7.10 0.28
N ILE A 10 -4.07 -7.15 1.04
CA ILE A 10 -2.78 -6.61 0.59
C ILE A 10 -2.31 -7.28 -0.70
N GLY A 11 -2.47 -8.60 -0.81
CA GLY A 11 -2.16 -9.34 -2.04
C GLY A 11 -2.98 -8.87 -3.25
N GLN A 12 -4.28 -8.63 -3.05
CA GLN A 12 -5.18 -8.13 -4.10
C GLN A 12 -4.86 -6.68 -4.51
N ILE A 13 -4.48 -5.83 -3.55
CA ILE A 13 -4.02 -4.45 -3.83
C ILE A 13 -2.73 -4.50 -4.67
N ALA A 14 -1.76 -5.34 -4.28
CA ALA A 14 -0.53 -5.49 -5.04
C ALA A 14 -0.79 -6.03 -6.46
N ASP A 15 -1.66 -7.03 -6.61
CA ASP A 15 -2.06 -7.55 -7.92
C ASP A 15 -2.75 -6.49 -8.79
N ARG A 16 -3.60 -5.63 -8.20
CA ARG A 16 -4.23 -4.52 -8.92
C ARG A 16 -3.19 -3.50 -9.36
N ALA A 17 -2.28 -3.10 -8.48
CA ALA A 17 -1.25 -2.10 -8.77
C ALA A 17 -0.29 -2.57 -9.86
N LEU A 18 0.11 -3.85 -9.86
CA LEU A 18 1.05 -4.41 -10.84
C LEU A 18 0.49 -4.56 -12.26
N LYS A 19 -0.82 -4.35 -12.47
CA LYS A 19 -1.38 -4.22 -13.82
C LYS A 19 -0.91 -2.95 -14.52
N GLU A 20 -0.45 -1.95 -13.75
CA GLU A 20 0.13 -0.71 -14.28
C GLU A 20 1.60 -0.93 -14.63
N ALA A 21 1.97 -0.59 -15.87
CA ALA A 21 3.33 -0.77 -16.38
C ALA A 21 4.36 0.05 -15.56
N ALA A 22 3.98 1.24 -15.11
CA ALA A 22 4.85 2.11 -14.31
C ALA A 22 5.20 1.49 -12.94
N VAL A 23 4.28 0.74 -12.33
CA VAL A 23 4.50 0.06 -11.05
C VAL A 23 5.31 -1.22 -11.26
N SER A 24 4.89 -2.07 -12.20
CA SER A 24 5.55 -3.36 -12.47
C SER A 24 6.97 -3.22 -13.04
N ALA A 25 7.33 -2.06 -13.59
CA ALA A 25 8.69 -1.79 -14.06
C ALA A 25 9.71 -1.57 -12.92
N VAL A 26 9.27 -1.25 -11.69
CA VAL A 26 10.15 -0.81 -10.60
C VAL A 26 10.03 -1.61 -9.31
N THR A 27 9.04 -2.51 -9.20
CA THR A 27 8.86 -3.38 -8.03
C THR A 27 8.21 -4.70 -8.44
N ASP A 28 8.24 -5.67 -7.53
CA ASP A 28 7.53 -6.94 -7.68
C ASP A 28 6.42 -7.08 -6.61
N LYS A 29 5.62 -8.14 -6.75
CA LYS A 29 4.46 -8.37 -5.86
C LYS A 29 4.87 -8.51 -4.41
N LEU A 30 5.92 -9.29 -4.13
CA LEU A 30 6.32 -9.55 -2.75
C LEU A 30 6.83 -8.26 -2.09
N ALA A 31 7.68 -7.51 -2.78
CA ALA A 31 8.20 -6.24 -2.29
C ALA A 31 7.08 -5.22 -2.05
N LEU A 32 6.13 -5.09 -2.98
CA LEU A 32 5.00 -4.17 -2.82
C LEU A 32 4.07 -4.59 -1.68
N MET A 33 3.79 -5.89 -1.53
CA MET A 33 3.00 -6.39 -0.40
C MET A 33 3.66 -6.07 0.94
N MET A 34 4.98 -6.22 1.04
CA MET A 34 5.73 -5.88 2.26
C MET A 34 5.69 -4.38 2.57
N ASP A 35 5.79 -3.53 1.55
CA ASP A 35 5.68 -2.07 1.72
C ASP A 35 4.28 -1.66 2.18
N ILE A 36 3.24 -2.24 1.58
CA ILE A 36 1.86 -2.00 1.99
C ILE A 36 1.63 -2.47 3.42
N GLU A 37 2.13 -3.64 3.79
CA GLU A 37 2.01 -4.14 5.17
C GLU A 37 2.69 -3.19 6.15
N LEU A 38 3.89 -2.72 5.85
CA LEU A 38 4.59 -1.77 6.71
C LEU A 38 3.86 -0.42 6.77
N ALA A 39 3.36 0.09 5.65
CA ALA A 39 2.56 1.31 5.61
C ALA A 39 1.30 1.19 6.48
N ASN A 40 0.62 0.04 6.44
CA ASN A 40 -0.55 -0.27 7.26
C ASN A 40 -0.22 -0.39 8.75
N GLN A 41 0.96 -0.89 9.10
CA GLN A 41 1.42 -0.92 10.50
C GLN A 41 1.71 0.49 11.04
N LEU A 42 2.24 1.38 10.20
CA LEU A 42 2.57 2.76 10.58
C LEU A 42 1.35 3.68 10.60
N ASN A 43 0.44 3.48 9.65
CA ASN A 43 -0.80 4.23 9.51
C ASN A 43 -1.91 3.21 9.22
N PRO A 44 -2.70 2.74 10.20
CA PRO A 44 -3.76 1.78 9.95
C PRO A 44 -4.63 2.19 8.76
N ILE A 45 -4.79 1.33 7.76
CA ILE A 45 -5.48 1.60 6.48
C ILE A 45 -6.74 0.73 6.41
N ASP A 46 -7.84 1.33 5.96
CA ASP A 46 -9.01 0.60 5.49
C ASP A 46 -8.68 -0.06 4.13
N LEU A 47 -8.11 -1.27 4.18
CA LEU A 47 -7.65 -2.00 3.01
C LEU A 47 -8.77 -2.35 2.04
N GLU A 48 -9.99 -2.63 2.55
CA GLU A 48 -11.15 -2.92 1.71
C GLU A 48 -11.57 -1.68 0.92
N ARG A 49 -11.71 -0.55 1.61
CA ARG A 49 -12.11 0.70 0.97
C ARG A 49 -11.05 1.21 0.01
N TRP A 50 -9.77 1.02 0.33
CA TRP A 50 -8.69 1.36 -0.58
C TRP A 50 -8.70 0.45 -1.83
N LEU A 51 -8.89 -0.86 -1.67
CA LEU A 51 -9.00 -1.79 -2.79
C LEU A 51 -10.19 -1.45 -3.71
N ALA A 52 -11.28 -0.93 -3.16
CA ALA A 52 -12.48 -0.51 -3.91
C ALA A 52 -12.40 0.91 -4.50
N ALA A 53 -11.32 1.65 -4.26
CA ALA A 53 -11.16 3.04 -4.72
C ALA A 53 -11.13 3.17 -6.25
N ASP A 54 -11.53 4.33 -6.77
CA ASP A 54 -11.22 4.72 -8.15
C ASP A 54 -9.70 4.78 -8.39
N ASP A 55 -9.28 4.70 -9.65
CA ASP A 55 -7.86 4.59 -10.00
C ASP A 55 -7.02 5.76 -9.50
N GLY A 56 -7.55 6.99 -9.51
CA GLY A 56 -6.81 8.17 -9.06
C GLY A 56 -6.48 8.10 -7.57
N ASN A 57 -7.46 7.77 -6.74
CA ASN A 57 -7.24 7.59 -5.31
C ASN A 57 -6.44 6.33 -4.98
N PHE A 58 -6.68 5.24 -5.71
CA PHE A 58 -5.94 3.99 -5.54
C PHE A 58 -4.45 4.20 -5.79
N PHE A 59 -4.09 4.76 -6.95
CA PHE A 59 -2.69 4.94 -7.34
C PHE A 59 -1.99 6.06 -6.57
N HIS A 60 -2.72 7.07 -6.07
CA HIS A 60 -2.13 8.08 -5.18
C HIS A 60 -1.42 7.42 -3.99
N ASP A 61 -2.09 6.48 -3.33
CA ASP A 61 -1.52 5.81 -2.16
C ASP A 61 -0.44 4.80 -2.54
N ILE A 62 -0.57 4.10 -3.68
CA ILE A 62 0.50 3.24 -4.21
C ILE A 62 1.79 4.03 -4.42
N TYR A 63 1.72 5.12 -5.19
CA TYR A 63 2.90 5.94 -5.47
C TYR A 63 3.41 6.64 -4.22
N GLY A 64 2.52 7.10 -3.34
CA GLY A 64 2.88 7.69 -2.07
C GLY A 64 3.68 6.73 -1.18
N ILE A 65 3.22 5.49 -1.03
CA ILE A 65 3.94 4.45 -0.29
C ILE A 65 5.31 4.19 -0.94
N MET A 66 5.35 3.97 -2.26
CA MET A 66 6.59 3.66 -2.98
C MET A 66 7.64 4.79 -2.88
N GLN A 67 7.22 6.05 -2.79
CA GLN A 67 8.12 7.21 -2.79
C GLN A 67 8.55 7.64 -1.38
N HIS A 68 7.67 7.49 -0.39
CA HIS A 68 7.88 8.10 0.93
C HIS A 68 8.25 7.07 2.01
N LEU A 69 8.10 5.76 1.75
CA LEU A 69 8.33 4.73 2.77
C LEU A 69 9.82 4.42 2.84
N ASP A 70 10.43 4.72 3.98
CA ASP A 70 11.80 4.32 4.24
C ASP A 70 11.81 2.97 4.95
N ARG A 71 12.18 1.92 4.22
CA ARG A 71 12.29 0.54 4.72
C ARG A 71 13.35 0.39 5.82
N GLY A 72 14.41 1.18 5.78
CA GLY A 72 15.52 1.10 6.72
C GLY A 72 15.15 1.70 8.08
N SER A 73 14.58 2.90 8.07
CA SER A 73 14.10 3.55 9.30
C SER A 73 12.70 3.10 9.75
N LYS A 74 11.96 2.39 8.88
CA LYS A 74 10.56 1.99 9.08
C LYS A 74 9.65 3.18 9.38
N GLN A 75 9.78 4.24 8.57
CA GLN A 75 9.01 5.48 8.73
C GLN A 75 8.38 5.92 7.42
N MET A 76 7.29 6.69 7.56
CA MET A 76 6.54 7.28 6.46
C MET A 76 6.85 8.78 6.38
N ASN A 77 7.61 9.21 5.36
CA ASN A 77 8.14 10.58 5.33
C ASN A 77 7.16 11.58 4.74
N LEU A 78 6.51 12.38 5.61
CA LEU A 78 5.58 13.46 5.24
C LEU A 78 4.42 12.99 4.34
N PHE A 79 4.03 11.72 4.49
CA PHE A 79 2.95 11.11 3.72
C PHE A 79 2.06 10.29 4.66
N THR A 80 0.75 10.39 4.44
CA THR A 80 -0.25 9.56 5.10
C THR A 80 -1.21 9.07 4.01
N PRO A 81 -1.40 7.74 3.86
CA PRO A 81 -2.38 7.18 2.93
C PRO A 81 -3.78 7.79 3.15
N ARG A 82 -4.52 8.03 2.07
CA ARG A 82 -5.86 8.63 2.12
C ARG A 82 -6.89 7.75 2.82
N TYR A 83 -6.66 6.45 2.81
CA TYR A 83 -7.53 5.47 3.45
C TYR A 83 -7.09 5.12 4.87
N THR A 84 -6.20 5.92 5.47
CA THR A 84 -5.86 5.76 6.88
C THR A 84 -7.10 5.96 7.76
N ILE A 85 -7.34 5.02 8.66
CA ILE A 85 -8.39 5.11 9.69
C ILE A 85 -7.82 5.84 10.90
N VAL A 86 -8.55 6.87 11.34
CA VAL A 86 -8.27 7.57 12.60
C VAL A 86 -9.13 6.91 13.66
N LEU A 87 -8.52 6.45 14.76
CA LEU A 87 -9.24 6.00 15.96
C LEU A 87 -9.83 7.19 16.72
#